data_AF-A0A0Q6VXX3-F1
#
_entry.id   AF-A0A0Q6VXX3-F1
#
_cell.length_a   1.000
_cell.length_b   1.000
_cell.length_c   1.000
_cell.angle_alpha   90.00
_cell.angle_beta   90.00
_cell.angle_gamma   90.00
#
_symmetry.space_group_name_H-M   'P 1'
#
loop_
_entity.id
_entity.type
_entity.pdbx_description
1 polymer ?
#
loop_
_entity_poly.entity_id
_entity_poly.type
_entity_poly.pdbx_seq_one_letter_code
_entity_poly.pdbx_strand_id
1 'polypeptide(L)'
;MKLGQFVLPGWARLLAIGLVAASVFALGVMRGERRAGERHIDYVTRQAAQTVAIARAQAEVVVRTEIKYRDRIQKIYVKGEESERQVPIYVTAADNAACSVNVGFVRAYNAAWTGDAAGAAEGADREPSGVSLAAVAEADAHNAASCRVWREQVIGLREFYSNLKLATDQARPE
;
A
#
# COMPACT_ATOMS: atom_id res chain seq x y z
N MET A 1 33.18 -50.43 53.84
CA MET A 1 32.25 -51.52 53.46
C MET A 1 32.77 -52.16 52.19
N LYS A 2 33.28 -53.40 52.26
CA LYS A 2 33.90 -54.11 51.12
C LYS A 2 32.80 -54.74 50.24
N LEU A 3 32.38 -54.05 49.18
CA LEU A 3 31.51 -54.57 48.11
C LEU A 3 32.31 -55.47 47.14
N GLY A 4 33.09 -56.42 47.67
CA GLY A 4 34.18 -57.07 46.92
C GLY A 4 33.99 -58.53 46.51
N GLN A 5 32.93 -59.24 46.93
CA GLN A 5 32.85 -60.70 46.73
C GLN A 5 31.43 -61.25 46.50
N PHE A 6 30.59 -60.57 45.71
CA PHE A 6 29.41 -61.22 45.12
C PHE A 6 29.64 -61.43 43.61
N VAL A 7 29.91 -62.68 43.22
CA VAL A 7 29.91 -63.08 41.81
C VAL A 7 28.45 -63.13 41.36
N LEU A 8 27.97 -62.04 40.75
CA LEU A 8 26.61 -61.96 40.19
C LEU A 8 26.34 -63.17 39.27
N PRO A 9 25.22 -63.89 39.44
CA PRO A 9 24.84 -64.99 38.56
C PRO A 9 24.65 -64.49 37.11
N GLY A 10 24.92 -65.34 36.12
CA GLY A 10 25.00 -64.95 34.71
C GLY A 10 23.78 -64.19 34.18
N TRP A 11 22.58 -64.54 34.63
CA TRP A 11 21.33 -63.85 34.26
C TRP A 11 21.26 -62.40 34.78
N ALA A 12 21.80 -62.12 35.97
CA ALA A 12 21.79 -60.79 36.56
C ALA A 12 22.77 -59.85 35.83
N ARG A 13 23.88 -60.38 35.31
CA ARG A 13 24.81 -59.63 34.45
C ARG A 13 24.17 -59.25 33.11
N LEU A 14 23.44 -60.18 32.49
CA LEU A 14 22.71 -59.91 31.24
C LEU A 14 21.61 -58.86 31.44
N LEU A 15 20.87 -58.91 32.55
CA LEU A 15 19.90 -57.87 32.89
C LEU A 15 20.55 -56.50 33.10
N ALA A 16 21.69 -56.44 33.81
CA ALA A 16 22.42 -55.19 34.00
C ALA A 16 22.86 -54.58 32.66
N ILE A 17 23.37 -55.40 31.73
CA ILE A 17 23.76 -54.96 30.38
C ILE A 17 22.52 -54.47 29.59
N GLY A 18 21.40 -55.21 29.65
CA GLY A 18 20.15 -54.83 29.00
C GLY A 18 19.62 -53.47 29.49
N LEU A 19 19.65 -53.24 30.81
CA LEU A 19 19.26 -51.96 31.41
C LEU A 19 20.18 -50.81 30.98
N VAL A 20 21.50 -51.03 30.95
CA VAL A 20 22.46 -50.03 30.45
C VAL A 20 22.20 -49.71 28.97
N ALA A 21 22.00 -50.73 28.14
CA ALA A 21 21.70 -50.55 26.72
C ALA A 21 20.39 -49.77 26.50
N ALA A 22 19.32 -50.12 27.24
CA ALA A 22 18.05 -49.41 27.19
C ALA A 22 18.18 -47.95 27.65
N SER A 23 18.99 -47.69 28.69
CA SER A 23 19.25 -46.33 29.19
C SER A 23 20.00 -45.49 28.17
N VAL A 24 21.03 -46.04 27.52
CA VAL A 24 21.78 -45.36 26.46
C VAL A 24 20.88 -45.08 25.25
N PHE A 25 20.02 -46.04 24.88
CA PHE A 25 19.05 -45.86 23.80
C PHE A 25 18.05 -44.74 24.11
N ALA A 26 17.45 -44.75 25.31
CA ALA A 26 16.50 -43.72 25.75
C ALA A 26 17.15 -42.32 25.78
N LEU A 27 18.39 -42.20 26.28
CA LEU A 27 19.14 -40.95 26.23
C LEU A 27 19.45 -40.50 24.79
N GLY A 28 19.71 -41.45 23.89
CA GLY A 28 19.90 -41.20 22.47
C GLY A 28 18.66 -40.61 21.81
N VAL A 29 17.49 -41.22 22.05
CA VAL A 29 16.18 -40.74 21.54
C VAL A 29 15.87 -39.34 22.08
N MET A 30 15.96 -39.12 23.40
CA MET A 30 15.68 -37.81 24.00
C MET A 30 16.63 -36.72 23.48
N ARG A 31 17.92 -37.03 23.26
CA ARG A 31 18.86 -36.09 22.64
C ARG A 31 18.53 -35.81 21.18
N GLY A 32 18.05 -36.82 20.44
CA GLY A 32 17.60 -36.69 19.06
C GLY A 32 16.39 -35.76 18.94
N GLU A 33 15.34 -36.02 19.74
CA GLU A 33 14.13 -35.19 19.81
C GLU A 33 14.45 -33.76 20.22
N ARG A 34 15.32 -33.57 21.22
CA ARG A 34 15.74 -32.24 21.65
C ARG A 34 16.46 -31.47 20.54
N ARG A 35 17.39 -32.10 19.83
CA ARG A 35 18.07 -31.47 18.68
C ARG A 35 17.10 -31.16 17.54
N ALA A 36 16.13 -32.03 17.28
CA ALA A 36 15.11 -31.80 16.27
C ALA A 36 14.20 -30.61 16.67
N GLY A 37 13.80 -30.55 17.94
CA GLY A 37 13.04 -29.44 18.52
C GLY A 37 13.80 -28.11 18.46
N GLU A 38 15.08 -28.09 18.87
CA GLU A 38 15.95 -26.91 18.79
C GLU A 38 16.06 -26.40 17.35
N ARG A 39 16.29 -27.28 16.36
CA ARG A 39 16.33 -26.91 14.94
C ARG A 39 15.00 -26.34 14.43
N HIS A 40 13.89 -26.92 14.87
CA HIS A 40 12.56 -26.45 14.47
C HIS A 40 12.25 -25.08 15.08
N ILE A 41 12.55 -24.89 16.37
CA ILE A 41 12.40 -23.60 17.05
C ILE A 41 13.28 -22.54 16.38
N ASP A 42 14.54 -22.86 16.08
CA ASP A 42 15.45 -21.95 15.38
C ASP A 42 14.92 -21.57 13.99
N TYR A 43 14.40 -22.53 13.24
CA TYR A 43 13.79 -22.30 11.93
C TYR A 43 12.59 -21.35 12.03
N VAL A 44 11.63 -21.65 12.91
CA VAL A 44 10.43 -20.83 13.11
C VAL A 44 10.80 -19.43 13.62
N THR A 45 11.78 -19.34 14.53
CA THR A 45 12.25 -18.05 15.05
C THR A 45 12.90 -17.21 13.96
N ARG A 46 13.72 -17.80 13.08
CA ARG A 46 14.31 -17.10 11.92
C ARG A 46 13.23 -16.61 10.96
N GLN A 47 12.23 -17.44 10.66
CA GLN A 47 11.13 -17.06 9.78
C GLN A 47 10.28 -15.94 10.39
N ALA A 48 9.99 -15.99 11.69
CA ALA A 48 9.29 -14.93 12.40
C ALA A 48 10.09 -13.62 12.38
N ALA A 49 11.39 -13.68 12.64
CA ALA A 49 12.27 -12.51 12.59
C ALA A 49 12.33 -11.88 11.19
N GLN A 50 12.39 -12.70 10.13
CA GLN A 50 12.34 -12.24 8.74
C GLN A 50 11.02 -11.56 8.41
N THR A 51 9.90 -12.16 8.82
CA THR A 51 8.55 -11.60 8.59
C THR A 51 8.41 -10.24 9.27
N VAL A 52 8.90 -10.11 10.51
CA VAL A 52 8.91 -8.84 11.25
C VAL A 52 9.82 -7.81 10.57
N ALA A 53 10.98 -8.21 10.07
CA ALA A 53 11.90 -7.31 9.35
C ALA A 53 11.25 -6.75 8.07
N ILE A 54 10.61 -7.62 7.27
CA ILE A 54 9.87 -7.21 6.07
C ILE A 54 8.71 -6.28 6.45
N ALA A 55 7.89 -6.65 7.43
CA ALA A 55 6.76 -5.83 7.86
C ALA A 55 7.19 -4.44 8.34
N ARG A 56 8.31 -4.35 9.07
CA ARG A 56 8.88 -3.08 9.51
C ARG A 56 9.34 -2.22 8.34
N ALA A 57 10.07 -2.81 7.39
CA ALA A 57 10.54 -2.10 6.20
C ALA A 57 9.36 -1.60 5.33
N GLN A 58 8.32 -2.42 5.19
CA GLN A 58 7.09 -2.02 4.49
C GLN A 58 6.35 -0.89 5.21
N ALA A 59 6.23 -0.95 6.54
CA ALA A 59 5.57 0.09 7.33
C ALA A 59 6.28 1.45 7.21
N GLU A 60 7.61 1.46 7.17
CA GLU A 60 8.38 2.69 6.94
C GLU A 60 8.06 3.32 5.58
N VAL A 61 8.00 2.50 4.52
CA VAL A 61 7.61 2.96 3.18
C VAL A 61 6.20 3.54 3.19
N VAL A 62 5.22 2.85 3.79
CA VAL A 62 3.83 3.32 3.89
C VAL A 62 3.77 4.70 4.53
N VAL A 63 4.34 4.85 5.74
CA VAL A 63 4.29 6.11 6.49
C VAL A 63 4.96 7.24 5.72
N ARG A 64 6.15 6.99 5.16
CA ARG A 64 6.92 8.00 4.42
C ARG A 64 6.17 8.48 3.18
N THR A 65 5.61 7.53 2.43
CA THR A 65 4.85 7.81 1.22
C THR A 65 3.55 8.53 1.54
N GLU A 66 2.80 8.09 2.55
CA GLU A 66 1.55 8.75 2.95
C GLU A 66 1.77 10.22 3.31
N ILE A 67 2.76 10.52 4.17
CA ILE A 67 3.10 11.90 4.55
C ILE A 67 3.43 12.74 3.31
N LYS A 68 4.33 12.23 2.46
CA LYS A 68 4.78 12.95 1.26
C LYS A 68 3.62 13.27 0.31
N TYR A 69 2.72 12.34 0.03
CA TYR A 69 1.65 12.54 -0.93
C TYR A 69 0.47 13.32 -0.37
N ARG A 70 0.15 13.15 0.91
CA ARG A 70 -0.88 13.97 1.57
C ARG A 70 -0.52 15.45 1.50
N ASP A 71 0.75 15.79 1.80
CA ASP A 71 1.24 17.17 1.74
C ASP A 71 1.19 17.75 0.31
N ARG A 72 1.54 16.95 -0.70
CA ARG A 72 1.48 17.39 -2.11
C ARG A 72 0.06 17.64 -2.58
N ILE A 73 -0.86 16.73 -2.26
CA ILE A 73 -2.28 16.86 -2.60
C ILE A 73 -2.88 18.09 -1.92
N GLN A 74 -2.60 18.30 -0.63
CA GLN A 74 -3.07 19.49 0.09
C GLN A 74 -2.56 20.78 -0.57
N LYS A 75 -1.29 20.86 -0.96
CA LYS A 75 -0.74 22.02 -1.68
C LYS A 75 -1.45 22.28 -3.01
N ILE A 76 -1.85 21.24 -3.73
CA ILE A 76 -2.60 21.39 -4.98
C ILE A 76 -4.00 21.93 -4.70
N TYR A 77 -4.70 21.43 -3.68
CA TYR A 77 -6.02 21.94 -3.31
C TYR A 77 -5.97 23.42 -2.93
N VAL A 78 -5.02 23.83 -2.08
CA VAL A 78 -4.88 25.24 -1.69
C VAL A 78 -4.64 26.14 -2.90
N LYS A 79 -3.74 25.75 -3.82
CA LYS A 79 -3.49 26.50 -5.05
C LYS A 79 -4.67 26.48 -6.02
N GLY A 80 -5.41 25.39 -6.06
CA GLY A 80 -6.63 25.24 -6.85
C GLY A 80 -7.70 26.21 -6.39
N GLU A 81 -7.97 26.24 -5.09
CA GLU A 81 -8.93 27.15 -4.46
C GLU A 81 -8.53 28.62 -4.67
N GLU A 82 -7.24 28.94 -4.56
CA GLU A 82 -6.74 30.28 -4.88
C GLU A 82 -7.00 30.65 -6.35
N SER A 83 -6.76 29.72 -7.28
CA SER A 83 -7.00 29.94 -8.71
C SER A 83 -8.48 30.17 -9.01
N GLU A 84 -9.37 29.39 -8.38
CA GLU A 84 -10.82 29.52 -8.51
C GLU A 84 -11.32 30.87 -7.97
N ARG A 85 -10.82 31.31 -6.81
CA ARG A 85 -11.15 32.63 -6.22
C ARG A 85 -10.69 33.82 -7.08
N GLN A 86 -9.69 33.62 -7.93
CA GLN A 86 -9.21 34.66 -8.83
C GLN A 86 -10.07 34.81 -10.10
N VAL A 87 -10.97 33.86 -10.39
CA VAL A 87 -11.79 33.92 -11.62
C VAL A 87 -12.55 35.25 -11.76
N PRO A 88 -13.23 35.80 -10.73
CA PRO A 88 -13.95 37.07 -10.86
C PRO A 88 -13.05 38.29 -11.10
N ILE A 89 -11.74 38.19 -10.82
CA ILE A 89 -10.76 39.25 -11.11
C ILE A 89 -10.46 39.30 -12.61
N TYR A 90 -10.46 38.14 -13.28
CA TYR A 90 -10.12 38.00 -14.70
C TYR A 90 -11.35 37.93 -15.62
N VAL A 91 -12.48 37.43 -15.12
CA VAL A 91 -13.76 37.35 -15.83
C VAL A 91 -14.77 38.19 -15.08
N THR A 92 -14.95 39.42 -15.55
CA THR A 92 -15.79 40.41 -14.87
C THR A 92 -17.27 40.22 -15.20
N ALA A 93 -18.13 40.92 -14.47
CA ALA A 93 -19.56 40.97 -14.78
C ALA A 93 -19.83 41.56 -16.18
N ALA A 94 -19.00 42.49 -16.65
CA ALA A 94 -19.11 43.04 -18.00
C ALA A 94 -18.79 42.00 -19.07
N ASP A 95 -17.77 41.15 -18.83
CA ASP A 95 -17.43 40.05 -19.74
C ASP A 95 -18.55 39.01 -19.81
N ASN A 96 -19.18 38.68 -18.67
CA ASN A 96 -20.34 37.80 -18.63
C ASN A 96 -21.53 38.35 -19.43
N ALA A 97 -21.72 39.68 -19.44
CA ALA A 97 -22.78 40.32 -20.22
C ALA A 97 -22.45 40.39 -21.72
N ALA A 98 -21.16 40.54 -22.06
CA ALA A 98 -20.69 40.62 -23.44
C ALA A 98 -20.59 39.26 -24.14
N CYS A 99 -20.33 38.18 -23.38
CA CYS A 99 -20.07 36.84 -23.90
C CYS A 99 -21.12 35.83 -23.41
N SER A 100 -21.95 35.33 -24.33
CA SER A 100 -22.93 34.28 -24.03
C SER A 100 -22.37 32.88 -24.29
N VAL A 101 -22.56 31.96 -23.34
CA VAL A 101 -22.29 30.52 -23.53
C VAL A 101 -23.55 29.86 -24.10
N ASN A 102 -23.44 29.23 -25.26
CA ASN A 102 -24.58 28.61 -25.93
C ASN A 102 -24.90 27.21 -25.40
N VAL A 103 -26.13 26.74 -25.61
CA VAL A 103 -26.59 25.40 -25.20
C VAL A 103 -25.70 24.29 -25.77
N GLY A 104 -25.26 24.43 -27.03
CA GLY A 104 -24.40 23.45 -27.68
C GLY A 104 -23.05 23.27 -26.99
N PHE A 105 -22.44 24.34 -26.47
CA PHE A 105 -21.20 24.25 -25.69
C PHE A 105 -21.41 23.41 -24.44
N VAL A 106 -22.46 23.70 -23.66
CA VAL A 106 -22.77 22.98 -22.41
C VAL A 106 -23.06 21.51 -22.69
N ARG A 107 -23.83 21.21 -23.75
CA ARG A 107 -24.13 19.84 -24.17
C ARG A 107 -22.88 19.06 -24.52
N ALA A 108 -22.00 19.63 -25.36
CA ALA A 108 -20.75 19.00 -25.75
C ALA A 108 -19.81 18.80 -24.56
N TYR A 109 -19.71 19.81 -23.68
CA TYR A 109 -18.91 19.76 -22.46
C TYR A 109 -19.37 18.63 -21.53
N ASN A 110 -20.67 18.55 -21.23
CA ASN A 110 -21.21 17.52 -20.34
C ASN A 110 -21.03 16.12 -20.94
N ALA A 111 -21.27 15.95 -22.24
CA ALA A 111 -21.06 14.69 -22.93
C ALA A 111 -19.59 14.22 -22.83
N ALA A 112 -18.63 15.14 -22.94
CA ALA A 112 -17.21 14.82 -22.75
C ALA A 112 -16.90 14.33 -21.33
N TRP A 113 -17.57 14.85 -20.30
CA TRP A 113 -17.39 14.42 -18.91
C TRP A 113 -18.08 13.10 -18.58
N THR A 114 -19.22 12.80 -19.19
CA THR A 114 -19.91 11.51 -18.99
C THR A 114 -19.34 10.40 -19.87
N GLY A 115 -18.62 10.76 -20.93
CA GLY A 115 -18.16 9.82 -21.96
C GLY A 115 -19.24 9.45 -22.98
N ASP A 116 -20.37 10.17 -22.97
CA ASP A 116 -21.46 9.98 -23.91
C ASP A 116 -21.24 10.75 -25.22
N ALA A 117 -21.97 10.38 -26.26
CA ALA A 117 -22.02 11.18 -27.49
C ALA A 117 -22.95 12.38 -27.29
N ALA A 118 -22.48 13.58 -27.66
CA ALA A 118 -23.29 14.80 -27.59
C ALA A 118 -24.49 14.82 -28.58
N GLY A 119 -24.53 13.88 -29.53
CA GLY A 119 -25.52 13.83 -30.60
C GLY A 119 -25.21 14.78 -31.76
N ALA A 120 -26.16 14.90 -32.69
CA ALA A 120 -26.04 15.82 -33.82
C ALA A 120 -26.27 17.28 -33.35
N ALA A 121 -25.63 18.23 -34.03
CA ALA A 121 -25.89 19.64 -33.80
C ALA A 121 -27.32 20.02 -34.23
N GLU A 122 -27.99 20.84 -33.42
CA GLU A 122 -29.36 21.29 -33.62
C GLU A 122 -29.45 22.82 -33.62
N GLY A 123 -30.53 23.38 -34.18
CA GLY A 123 -30.73 24.83 -34.20
C GLY A 123 -30.76 25.44 -32.79
N ALA A 124 -31.38 24.73 -31.84
CA ALA A 124 -31.48 25.16 -30.44
C ALA A 124 -30.11 25.26 -29.73
N ASP A 125 -29.06 24.62 -30.25
CA ASP A 125 -27.71 24.73 -29.67
C ASP A 125 -27.16 26.16 -29.71
N ARG A 126 -27.72 27.04 -30.55
CA ARG A 126 -27.28 28.43 -30.68
C ARG A 126 -27.88 29.35 -29.63
N GLU A 127 -28.91 28.90 -28.91
CA GLU A 127 -29.54 29.68 -27.85
C GLU A 127 -28.62 29.87 -26.64
N PRO A 128 -28.78 30.97 -25.87
CA PRO A 128 -28.09 31.16 -24.60
C PRO A 128 -28.42 30.05 -23.61
N SER A 129 -27.41 29.44 -23.00
CA SER A 129 -27.60 28.39 -21.99
C SER A 129 -27.95 28.92 -20.60
N GLY A 130 -27.74 30.22 -20.35
CA GLY A 130 -27.82 30.81 -19.02
C GLY A 130 -26.59 30.55 -18.14
N VAL A 131 -25.63 29.72 -18.59
CA VAL A 131 -24.33 29.57 -17.95
C VAL A 131 -23.47 30.79 -18.28
N SER A 132 -22.89 31.42 -17.26
CA SER A 132 -22.01 32.58 -17.44
C SER A 132 -20.60 32.15 -17.87
N LEU A 133 -19.85 33.05 -18.50
CA LEU A 133 -18.45 32.82 -18.83
C LEU A 133 -17.61 32.56 -17.56
N ALA A 134 -17.90 33.28 -16.47
CA ALA A 134 -17.26 33.07 -15.18
C ALA A 134 -17.53 31.67 -14.62
N ALA A 135 -18.77 31.15 -14.72
CA ALA A 135 -19.09 29.80 -14.27
C ALA A 135 -18.32 28.72 -15.04
N VAL A 136 -18.10 28.91 -16.35
CA VAL A 136 -17.24 28.02 -17.15
C VAL A 136 -15.79 28.09 -16.68
N ALA A 137 -15.27 29.29 -16.42
CA ALA A 137 -13.90 29.48 -15.96
C ALA A 137 -13.67 28.91 -14.53
N GLU A 138 -14.64 29.05 -13.63
CA GLU A 138 -14.63 28.44 -12.30
C GLU A 138 -14.61 26.90 -12.40
N ALA A 139 -15.50 26.33 -13.22
CA ALA A 139 -15.54 24.89 -13.45
C ALA A 139 -14.21 24.37 -14.04
N ASP A 140 -13.61 25.06 -15.00
CA ASP A 140 -12.33 24.66 -15.60
C ASP A 140 -11.18 24.76 -14.59
N ALA A 141 -11.10 25.85 -13.81
CA ALA A 141 -10.10 26.01 -12.75
C ALA A 141 -10.19 24.89 -11.70
N HIS A 142 -11.42 24.57 -11.27
CA HIS A 142 -11.69 23.47 -10.36
C HIS A 142 -11.26 22.12 -10.95
N ASN A 143 -11.65 21.84 -12.19
CA ASN A 143 -11.32 20.59 -12.87
C ASN A 143 -9.81 20.44 -13.11
N ALA A 144 -9.11 21.52 -13.44
CA ALA A 144 -7.66 21.53 -13.54
C ALA A 144 -6.97 21.23 -12.20
N ALA A 145 -7.52 21.69 -11.07
CA ALA A 145 -7.03 21.32 -9.75
C ALA A 145 -7.25 19.82 -9.47
N SER A 146 -8.45 19.29 -9.72
CA SER A 146 -8.78 17.87 -9.56
C SER A 146 -7.90 16.96 -10.42
N CYS A 147 -7.70 17.29 -11.70
CA CYS A 147 -6.79 16.55 -12.59
C CYS A 147 -5.33 16.54 -12.10
N ARG A 148 -4.86 17.65 -11.49
CA ARG A 148 -3.52 17.70 -10.89
C ARG A 148 -3.42 16.82 -9.64
N VAL A 149 -4.48 16.76 -8.83
CA VAL A 149 -4.55 15.84 -7.69
C VAL A 149 -4.50 14.38 -8.15
N TRP A 150 -5.32 13.99 -9.13
CA TRP A 150 -5.30 12.62 -9.67
C TRP A 150 -3.94 12.23 -10.24
N ARG A 151 -3.26 13.17 -10.93
CA ARG A 151 -1.90 12.95 -11.40
C ARG A 151 -0.93 12.65 -10.25
N GLU A 152 -0.94 13.45 -9.18
CA GLU A 152 -0.07 13.18 -8.03
C GLU A 152 -0.42 11.87 -7.32
N GLN A 153 -1.70 11.49 -7.24
CA GLN A 153 -2.11 10.20 -6.70
C GLN A 153 -1.54 9.03 -7.51
N VAL A 154 -1.64 9.07 -8.84
CA VAL A 154 -1.09 8.02 -9.72
C VAL A 154 0.42 7.94 -9.61
N ILE A 155 1.11 9.09 -9.61
CA ILE A 155 2.57 9.14 -9.39
C ILE A 155 2.92 8.55 -8.02
N GLY A 156 2.11 8.84 -7.00
CA GLY A 156 2.33 8.33 -5.65
C GLY A 156 2.10 6.86 -5.47
N LEU A 157 1.06 6.30 -6.09
CA LEU A 157 0.86 4.85 -6.10
C LEU A 157 2.00 4.13 -6.81
N ARG A 158 2.53 4.70 -7.90
CA ARG A 158 3.68 4.13 -8.61
C ARG A 158 4.95 4.15 -7.77
N GLU A 159 5.26 5.29 -7.12
CA GLU A 159 6.41 5.39 -6.23
C GLU A 159 6.27 4.48 -5.01
N PHE A 160 5.08 4.45 -4.40
CA PHE A 160 4.72 3.56 -3.30
C PHE A 160 5.04 2.10 -3.64
N TYR A 161 4.47 1.61 -4.74
CA TYR A 161 4.61 0.23 -5.17
C TYR A 161 6.08 -0.13 -5.45
N SER A 162 6.81 0.75 -6.13
CA SER A 162 8.24 0.55 -6.39
C SER A 162 9.05 0.44 -5.10
N ASN A 163 8.82 1.35 -4.15
CA ASN A 163 9.54 1.36 -2.88
C ASN A 163 9.15 0.18 -1.99
N LEU A 164 7.89 -0.22 -2.00
CA LEU A 164 7.39 -1.38 -1.25
C LEU A 164 8.06 -2.67 -1.74
N LYS A 165 8.16 -2.83 -3.07
CA LYS A 165 8.87 -3.95 -3.69
C LYS A 165 10.35 -3.96 -3.28
N LEU A 166 11.04 -2.83 -3.41
CA LEU A 166 12.45 -2.70 -3.04
C LEU A 166 12.69 -3.01 -1.55
N ALA A 167 11.87 -2.47 -0.66
CA ALA A 167 11.98 -2.72 0.78
C ALA A 167 11.74 -4.19 1.13
N THR A 168 10.81 -4.85 0.44
CA THR A 168 10.54 -6.29 0.62
C THR A 168 11.71 -7.13 0.11
N ASP A 169 12.23 -6.81 -1.07
CA ASP A 169 13.35 -7.54 -1.68
C ASP A 169 14.64 -7.39 -0.85
N GLN A 170 14.90 -6.20 -0.28
CA GLN A 170 16.05 -5.94 0.60
C GLN A 170 15.93 -6.61 1.97
N ALA A 171 14.72 -6.73 2.51
CA ALA A 171 14.47 -7.38 3.80
C ALA A 171 14.41 -8.92 3.69
N ARG A 172 14.37 -9.47 2.48
CA ARG A 172 14.44 -10.92 2.22
C ARG A 172 15.91 -11.35 2.11
N PRO A 173 16.43 -12.18 3.04
CA PRO A 173 17.76 -12.75 2.89
C PRO A 173 17.81 -13.76 1.74
N GLU A 174 19.01 -13.97 1.17
CA GLU A 174 19.29 -15.04 0.17
C GLU A 174 19.00 -16.44 0.71
#